data_AF-A0A9P7L4K0-F1
#
_entry.id   AF-A0A9P7L4K0-F1
#
_cell.length_a   1.000
_cell.length_b   1.000
_cell.length_c   1.000
_cell.angle_alpha   90.00
_cell.angle_beta   90.00
_cell.angle_gamma   90.00
#
_symmetry.space_group_name_H-M   'P 1'
#
loop_
_entity.id
_entity.type
_entity.pdbx_description
1 polymer ?
#
loop_
_entity_poly.entity_id
_entity_poly.type
_entity_poly.pdbx_seq_one_letter_code
_entity_poly.pdbx_strand_id
1 'polypeptide(L)'
;MRRSFDLLGTLGLGFSITNSWVSYASCFGQSLLYGGAQATVFGLMVACAVQWLIILGLAEQASAFPSSGGQYHFTYILAPKRYRRFAAFAVGIISVLGWWVITCSGISNNVQCIVGMVLFVNPNYQPQNWHSYLLYIGLILITLIPIFAIPQKHLGKWTQACLAISVLGFVVVTITILAMSDGYNHPSFITTFDGRSGWPDGVAWVMSIGNAMYAFASMDAVIHVAEEMHHPGKAIPRAMNLTMIIGLLTSVPFILAMMFVIKDLDAVRAAHLPSLEVFHQATGSKSAALGLQSLLVVIFYTCMPSQWITCGRLTWAFSRDRGLPYSNYWNHISPSLGFPVRTTLLSVGFCIIYGLLYMASSQAF
;
A
#
# COMPACT_ATOMS: atom_id res chain seq x y z
N MET A 1 -26.45 -0.89 4.33
CA MET A 1 -25.46 -1.29 5.36
C MET A 1 -25.63 -0.40 6.59
N ARG A 2 -25.21 -0.83 7.79
CA ARG A 2 -25.22 0.05 8.97
C ARG A 2 -24.04 1.04 8.86
N ARG A 3 -24.23 2.28 9.29
CA ARG A 3 -23.16 3.29 9.29
C ARG A 3 -22.18 2.98 10.43
N SER A 4 -20.95 2.64 10.10
CA SER A 4 -19.91 2.23 11.05
C SER A 4 -18.62 3.04 10.94
N PHE A 5 -18.52 3.91 9.93
CA PHE A 5 -17.33 4.72 9.67
C PHE A 5 -17.60 6.20 9.94
N ASP A 6 -17.01 6.70 11.02
CA ASP A 6 -16.82 8.14 11.24
C ASP A 6 -15.60 8.64 10.46
N LEU A 7 -15.40 9.97 10.40
CA LEU A 7 -14.32 10.57 9.62
C LEU A 7 -12.94 10.00 9.98
N LEU A 8 -12.65 9.80 11.27
CA LEU A 8 -11.37 9.25 11.73
C LEU A 8 -11.21 7.77 11.35
N GLY A 9 -12.31 7.00 11.30
CA GLY A 9 -12.26 5.61 10.82
C GLY A 9 -12.07 5.54 9.31
N THR A 10 -12.66 6.49 8.57
CA THR A 10 -12.46 6.62 7.12
C THR A 10 -11.02 7.01 6.81
N LEU A 11 -10.49 7.99 7.55
CA LEU A 11 -9.08 8.39 7.47
C LEU A 11 -8.16 7.22 7.82
N GLY A 12 -8.50 6.49 8.89
CA GLY A 12 -7.79 5.29 9.31
C GLY A 12 -7.75 4.24 8.21
N LEU A 13 -8.87 3.98 7.54
CA LEU A 13 -8.94 3.05 6.42
C LEU A 13 -8.05 3.50 5.25
N GLY A 14 -8.18 4.77 4.82
CA GLY A 14 -7.40 5.31 3.71
C GLY A 14 -5.90 5.33 3.98
N PHE A 15 -5.50 5.78 5.18
CA PHE A 15 -4.09 5.80 5.57
C PHE A 15 -3.53 4.40 5.84
N SER A 16 -4.31 3.49 6.45
CA SER A 16 -3.82 2.13 6.68
C SER A 16 -3.51 1.42 5.37
N ILE A 17 -4.27 1.67 4.30
CA ILE A 17 -3.98 1.05 2.99
C ILE A 17 -2.74 1.66 2.34
N THR A 18 -2.65 2.99 2.30
CA THR A 18 -1.55 3.70 1.63
C THR A 18 -0.24 3.57 2.40
N ASN A 19 -0.30 3.80 3.70
CA ASN A 19 0.77 3.74 4.68
C ASN A 19 2.12 4.23 4.12
N SER A 20 2.11 5.45 3.58
CA SER A 20 3.08 5.90 2.56
C SER A 20 4.54 5.75 2.96
N TRP A 21 4.88 6.04 4.22
CA TRP A 21 6.27 5.95 4.69
C TRP A 21 6.78 4.51 4.69
N VAL A 22 5.98 3.56 5.16
CA VAL A 22 6.30 2.13 5.19
C VAL A 22 6.30 1.54 3.78
N SER A 23 5.29 1.90 2.97
CA SER A 23 5.19 1.48 1.56
C SER A 23 6.39 1.96 0.74
N TYR A 24 6.86 3.18 0.96
CA TYR A 24 8.06 3.67 0.28
C TYR A 24 9.34 3.03 0.84
N ALA A 25 9.40 2.78 2.14
CA ALA A 25 10.53 2.10 2.77
C ALA A 25 10.79 0.70 2.20
N SER A 26 9.78 0.03 1.64
CA SER A 26 9.97 -1.29 1.06
C SER A 26 10.39 -1.27 -0.41
N CYS A 27 10.20 -0.16 -1.13
CA CYS A 27 10.57 -0.05 -2.56
C CYS A 27 11.63 1.01 -2.88
N PHE A 28 12.09 1.83 -1.91
CA PHE A 28 13.05 2.91 -2.17
C PHE A 28 14.41 2.41 -2.70
N GLY A 29 14.79 1.15 -2.41
CA GLY A 29 16.02 0.56 -2.96
C GLY A 29 16.06 0.60 -4.49
N GLN A 30 14.91 0.39 -5.14
CA GLN A 30 14.79 0.51 -6.59
C GLN A 30 15.00 1.98 -7.04
N SER A 31 14.47 2.95 -6.29
CA SER A 31 14.71 4.38 -6.53
C SER A 31 16.19 4.77 -6.39
N LEU A 32 16.90 4.17 -5.43
CA LEU A 32 18.34 4.35 -5.24
C LEU A 32 19.16 3.81 -6.42
N LEU A 33 18.71 2.72 -7.04
CA LEU A 33 19.33 2.19 -8.26
C LEU A 33 19.08 3.11 -9.46
N TYR A 34 17.89 3.72 -9.56
CA TYR A 34 17.56 4.62 -10.65
C TYR A 34 18.40 5.89 -10.66
N GLY A 35 18.43 6.64 -9.56
CA GLY A 35 19.10 7.94 -9.52
C GLY A 35 19.63 8.34 -8.16
N GLY A 36 19.94 7.35 -7.31
CA GLY A 36 20.51 7.57 -5.99
C GLY A 36 19.56 8.30 -5.02
N ALA A 37 20.15 8.98 -4.06
CA ALA A 37 19.43 9.70 -3.02
C ALA A 37 18.57 10.85 -3.59
N GLN A 38 19.06 11.53 -4.64
CA GLN A 38 18.31 12.60 -5.30
C GLN A 38 17.00 12.10 -5.89
N ALA A 39 17.04 11.04 -6.71
CA ALA A 39 15.83 10.50 -7.33
C ALA A 39 14.87 9.90 -6.29
N THR A 40 15.39 9.39 -5.18
CA THR A 40 14.59 8.84 -4.07
C THR A 40 13.82 9.93 -3.31
N VAL A 41 14.47 11.06 -3.00
CA VAL A 41 13.82 12.16 -2.26
C VAL A 41 12.92 13.00 -3.17
N PHE A 42 13.47 13.51 -4.28
CA PHE A 42 12.74 14.41 -5.16
C PHE A 42 11.69 13.67 -6.00
N GLY A 43 11.97 12.42 -6.40
CA GLY A 43 11.00 11.59 -7.10
C GLY A 43 9.74 11.33 -6.25
N LEU A 44 9.90 11.13 -4.94
CA LEU A 44 8.78 11.00 -4.01
C LEU A 44 7.93 12.27 -3.91
N MET A 45 8.56 13.44 -3.83
CA MET A 45 7.83 14.72 -3.76
C MET A 45 7.06 15.01 -5.05
N VAL A 46 7.67 14.73 -6.21
CA VAL A 46 7.00 14.87 -7.51
C VAL A 46 5.87 13.85 -7.66
N ALA A 47 6.09 12.59 -7.26
CA ALA A 47 5.06 11.55 -7.24
C ALA A 47 3.87 11.97 -6.36
N CYS A 48 4.14 12.55 -5.19
CA CYS A 48 3.10 13.09 -4.31
C CYS A 48 2.30 14.19 -5.02
N ALA A 49 2.96 15.16 -5.67
CA ALA A 49 2.28 16.25 -6.36
C ALA A 49 1.39 15.74 -7.51
N VAL A 50 1.91 14.83 -8.34
CA VAL A 50 1.16 14.21 -9.44
C VAL A 50 -0.03 13.41 -8.92
N GLN A 51 0.19 12.59 -7.88
CA GLN A 51 -0.88 11.79 -7.29
C GLN A 51 -1.95 12.69 -6.66
N TRP A 52 -1.55 13.79 -6.01
CA TRP A 52 -2.51 14.72 -5.39
C TRP A 52 -3.44 15.34 -6.43
N LEU A 53 -2.94 15.71 -7.61
CA LEU A 53 -3.78 16.22 -8.72
C LEU A 53 -4.83 15.18 -9.16
N ILE A 54 -4.44 13.91 -9.27
CA ILE A 54 -5.35 12.80 -9.59
C ILE A 54 -6.41 12.66 -8.49
N ILE A 55 -5.99 12.72 -7.23
CA ILE A 55 -6.88 12.59 -6.07
C ILE A 55 -7.85 13.77 -5.94
N LEU A 56 -7.44 14.99 -6.29
CA LEU A 56 -8.35 16.14 -6.29
C LEU A 56 -9.50 15.94 -7.29
N GLY A 57 -9.20 15.51 -8.51
CA GLY A 57 -10.23 15.20 -9.51
C GLY A 57 -11.15 14.05 -9.08
N LEU A 58 -10.59 13.01 -8.46
CA LEU A 58 -11.38 11.90 -7.94
C LEU A 58 -12.25 12.32 -6.74
N ALA A 59 -11.73 13.17 -5.87
CA ALA A 59 -12.43 13.69 -4.70
C ALA A 59 -13.63 14.56 -5.10
N GLU A 60 -13.51 15.37 -6.16
CA GLU A 60 -14.63 16.14 -6.71
C GLU A 60 -15.76 15.21 -7.18
N GLN A 61 -15.43 14.17 -7.96
CA GLN A 61 -16.40 13.18 -8.43
C GLN A 61 -17.06 12.41 -7.28
N ALA A 62 -16.26 11.99 -6.28
CA ALA A 62 -16.75 11.29 -5.10
C ALA A 62 -17.63 12.17 -4.20
N SER A 63 -17.39 13.48 -4.19
CA SER A 63 -18.24 14.47 -3.50
C SER A 63 -19.62 14.57 -4.16
N ALA A 64 -19.64 14.66 -5.50
CA ALA A 64 -20.85 14.80 -6.28
C ALA A 64 -21.71 13.51 -6.31
N PHE A 65 -21.05 12.34 -6.43
CA PHE A 65 -21.71 11.06 -6.62
C PHE A 65 -21.27 10.00 -5.59
N PRO A 66 -21.46 10.21 -4.28
CA PRO A 66 -20.94 9.29 -3.25
C PRO A 66 -21.61 7.91 -3.35
N SER A 67 -20.89 6.95 -3.94
CA SER A 67 -21.37 5.58 -4.18
C SER A 67 -20.22 4.60 -4.02
N SER A 68 -20.47 3.44 -3.42
CA SER A 68 -19.46 2.38 -3.25
C SER A 68 -18.93 1.83 -4.58
N GLY A 69 -19.64 2.08 -5.70
CA GLY A 69 -19.16 1.75 -7.04
C GLY A 69 -18.01 2.63 -7.55
N GLY A 70 -17.77 3.79 -6.95
CA GLY A 70 -16.65 4.66 -7.27
C GLY A 70 -16.46 4.93 -8.77
N GLN A 71 -15.25 4.71 -9.27
CA GLN A 71 -14.82 5.11 -10.62
C GLN A 71 -15.72 4.57 -11.74
N TYR A 72 -16.19 3.31 -11.66
CA TYR A 72 -17.05 2.76 -12.71
C TYR A 72 -18.44 3.41 -12.70
N HIS A 73 -18.91 3.79 -11.51
CA HIS A 73 -20.17 4.50 -11.35
C HIS A 73 -20.08 5.94 -11.88
N PHE A 74 -18.98 6.64 -11.57
CA PHE A 74 -18.72 7.98 -12.11
C PHE A 74 -18.66 7.96 -13.63
N THR A 75 -17.96 6.97 -14.19
CA THR A 75 -17.86 6.76 -15.64
C THR A 75 -19.24 6.52 -16.26
N TYR A 76 -20.11 5.73 -15.63
CA TYR A 76 -21.45 5.49 -16.15
C TYR A 76 -22.33 6.76 -16.20
N ILE A 77 -22.17 7.65 -15.22
CA ILE A 77 -22.92 8.91 -15.13
C ILE A 77 -22.40 9.94 -16.14
N LEU A 78 -21.07 10.10 -16.22
CA LEU A 78 -20.43 11.18 -16.98
C LEU A 78 -20.20 10.85 -18.47
N ALA A 79 -20.04 9.57 -18.81
CA ALA A 79 -19.75 9.19 -20.19
C ALA A 79 -20.97 9.39 -21.13
N PRO A 80 -20.75 9.67 -22.42
CA PRO A 80 -21.82 9.78 -23.40
C PRO A 80 -22.73 8.54 -23.44
N LYS A 81 -24.04 8.75 -23.62
CA LYS A 81 -25.07 7.68 -23.58
C LYS A 81 -24.74 6.45 -24.44
N ARG A 82 -24.05 6.65 -25.57
CA ARG A 82 -23.65 5.59 -26.51
C ARG A 82 -22.60 4.65 -25.95
N TYR A 83 -21.65 5.15 -25.15
CA TYR A 83 -20.48 4.39 -24.69
C TYR A 83 -20.48 4.09 -23.19
N ARG A 84 -21.34 4.74 -22.40
CA ARG A 84 -21.32 4.67 -20.93
C ARG A 84 -21.34 3.26 -20.35
N ARG A 85 -22.06 2.31 -20.97
CA ARG A 85 -22.15 0.92 -20.46
C ARG A 85 -20.83 0.18 -20.62
N PHE A 86 -20.23 0.26 -21.81
CA PHE A 86 -18.96 -0.38 -22.09
C PHE A 86 -17.82 0.28 -21.30
N ALA A 87 -17.76 1.61 -21.29
CA ALA A 87 -16.75 2.35 -20.55
C ALA A 87 -16.82 2.06 -19.04
N ALA A 88 -18.01 2.07 -18.44
CA ALA A 88 -18.18 1.72 -17.04
C ALA A 88 -17.81 0.27 -16.76
N PHE A 89 -18.16 -0.67 -17.64
CA PHE A 89 -17.75 -2.07 -17.49
C PHE A 89 -16.23 -2.23 -17.53
N ALA A 90 -15.56 -1.59 -18.50
CA ALA A 90 -14.11 -1.62 -18.64
C ALA A 90 -13.41 -1.02 -17.42
N VAL A 91 -13.86 0.14 -16.95
CA VAL A 91 -13.33 0.75 -15.72
C VAL A 91 -13.58 -0.17 -14.53
N GLY A 92 -14.79 -0.73 -14.38
CA GLY A 92 -15.12 -1.59 -13.24
C GLY A 92 -14.28 -2.86 -13.16
N ILE A 93 -14.08 -3.56 -14.27
CA ILE A 93 -13.24 -4.77 -14.27
C ILE A 93 -11.77 -4.43 -14.03
N ILE A 94 -11.25 -3.33 -14.60
CA ILE A 94 -9.88 -2.88 -14.35
C ILE A 94 -9.69 -2.47 -12.89
N SER A 95 -10.66 -1.76 -12.28
CA SER A 95 -10.60 -1.39 -10.87
C SER A 95 -10.62 -2.63 -9.96
N VAL A 96 -11.49 -3.62 -10.25
CA VAL A 96 -11.55 -4.88 -9.47
C VAL A 96 -10.22 -5.63 -9.55
N LEU A 97 -9.71 -5.86 -10.77
CA LEU A 97 -8.44 -6.55 -10.97
C LEU A 97 -7.26 -5.76 -10.39
N GLY A 98 -7.24 -4.44 -10.56
CA GLY A 98 -6.23 -3.55 -9.99
C GLY A 98 -6.16 -3.66 -8.48
N TRP A 99 -7.31 -3.67 -7.80
CA TRP A 99 -7.38 -3.86 -6.35
C TRP A 99 -6.91 -5.25 -5.90
N TRP A 100 -7.23 -6.29 -6.66
CA TRP A 100 -6.73 -7.65 -6.37
C TRP A 100 -5.21 -7.73 -6.54
N VAL A 101 -4.65 -7.13 -7.59
CA VAL A 101 -3.20 -7.09 -7.84
C VAL A 101 -2.46 -6.24 -6.80
N ILE A 102 -3.01 -5.10 -6.39
CA ILE A 102 -2.45 -4.28 -5.29
C ILE A 102 -2.41 -5.08 -3.99
N THR A 103 -3.44 -5.87 -3.70
CA THR A 103 -3.45 -6.74 -2.52
C THR A 103 -2.38 -7.83 -2.63
N CYS A 104 -2.21 -8.43 -3.82
CA CYS A 104 -1.11 -9.37 -4.08
C CYS A 104 0.27 -8.72 -3.84
N SER A 105 0.46 -7.49 -4.32
CA SER A 105 1.68 -6.71 -4.11
C SER A 105 1.96 -6.46 -2.62
N GLY A 106 0.94 -6.06 -1.85
CA GLY A 106 1.05 -5.84 -0.40
C GLY A 106 1.49 -7.09 0.37
N ILE A 107 0.91 -8.25 0.03
CA ILE A 107 1.30 -9.54 0.65
C ILE A 107 2.71 -9.93 0.23
N SER A 108 3.04 -9.81 -1.06
CA SER A 108 4.36 -10.12 -1.61
C SER A 108 5.46 -9.31 -0.91
N ASN A 109 5.21 -8.04 -0.68
CA ASN A 109 6.12 -7.16 0.03
C ASN A 109 6.38 -7.60 1.49
N ASN A 110 5.35 -8.10 2.19
CA ASN A 110 5.53 -8.68 3.52
C ASN A 110 6.37 -9.95 3.49
N VAL A 111 6.19 -10.81 2.48
CA VAL A 111 7.02 -12.01 2.28
C VAL A 111 8.48 -11.62 2.09
N GLN A 112 8.78 -10.64 1.21
CA GLN A 112 10.15 -10.18 0.97
C GLN A 112 10.78 -9.59 2.24
N CYS A 113 10.02 -8.83 3.04
CA CYS A 113 10.51 -8.36 4.34
C CYS A 113 10.89 -9.51 5.29
N ILE A 114 10.05 -10.54 5.41
CA ILE A 114 10.33 -11.70 6.27
C ILE A 114 11.54 -12.48 5.77
N VAL A 115 11.60 -12.78 4.47
CA VAL A 115 12.73 -13.49 3.86
C VAL A 115 14.03 -12.69 4.03
N GLY A 116 13.98 -11.38 3.81
CA GLY A 116 15.11 -10.47 4.03
C GLY A 116 15.62 -10.47 5.47
N MET A 117 14.71 -10.49 6.45
CA MET A 117 15.10 -10.62 7.87
C MET A 117 15.75 -11.97 8.17
N VAL A 118 15.24 -13.08 7.59
CA VAL A 118 15.85 -14.41 7.75
C VAL A 118 17.25 -14.46 7.16
N LEU A 119 17.44 -13.93 5.95
CA LEU A 119 18.74 -13.82 5.29
C LEU A 119 19.73 -12.97 6.09
N PHE A 120 19.26 -11.89 6.70
CA PHE A 120 20.08 -11.00 7.51
C PHE A 120 20.61 -11.67 8.80
N VAL A 121 19.80 -12.55 9.41
CA VAL A 121 20.20 -13.36 10.58
C VAL A 121 21.04 -14.56 10.18
N ASN A 122 20.66 -15.26 9.11
CA ASN A 122 21.32 -16.47 8.64
C ASN A 122 21.70 -16.33 7.15
N PRO A 123 22.91 -15.81 6.86
CA PRO A 123 23.38 -15.63 5.48
C PRO A 123 23.53 -16.94 4.69
N ASN A 124 23.60 -18.08 5.37
CA ASN A 124 23.73 -19.39 4.72
C ASN A 124 22.40 -19.96 4.22
N TYR A 125 21.27 -19.33 4.59
CA TYR A 125 19.96 -19.76 4.13
C TYR A 125 19.75 -19.38 2.66
N GLN A 126 19.39 -20.36 1.83
CA GLN A 126 19.09 -20.16 0.41
C GLN A 126 17.57 -20.20 0.21
N PRO A 127 16.88 -19.05 0.08
CA PRO A 127 15.44 -19.01 -0.09
C PRO A 127 15.05 -19.68 -1.39
N GLN A 128 14.19 -20.69 -1.29
CA GLN A 128 13.61 -21.38 -2.44
C GLN A 128 12.26 -20.74 -2.76
N ASN A 129 11.87 -20.75 -4.04
CA ASN A 129 10.61 -20.17 -4.50
C ASN A 129 9.38 -20.67 -3.73
N TRP A 130 9.38 -21.97 -3.36
CA TRP A 130 8.29 -22.57 -2.61
C TRP A 130 8.21 -22.09 -1.15
N HIS A 131 9.34 -21.69 -0.53
CA HIS A 131 9.33 -21.06 0.80
C HIS A 131 8.54 -19.75 0.75
N SER A 132 8.83 -18.88 -0.23
CA SER A 132 8.14 -17.60 -0.42
C SER A 132 6.66 -17.81 -0.73
N TYR A 133 6.32 -18.80 -1.56
CA TYR A 133 4.91 -19.12 -1.86
C TYR A 133 4.13 -19.63 -0.64
N LEU A 134 4.72 -20.51 0.18
CA LEU A 134 4.06 -20.97 1.40
C LEU A 134 3.90 -19.84 2.43
N LEU A 135 4.91 -18.96 2.57
CA LEU A 135 4.81 -17.75 3.39
C LEU A 135 3.71 -16.82 2.87
N TYR A 136 3.59 -16.67 1.56
CA TYR A 136 2.55 -15.88 0.91
C TYR A 136 1.14 -16.41 1.24
N ILE A 137 0.92 -17.73 1.11
CA ILE A 137 -0.35 -18.36 1.52
C ILE A 137 -0.59 -18.18 3.02
N GLY A 138 0.43 -18.43 3.85
CA GLY A 138 0.34 -18.26 5.30
C GLY A 138 -0.10 -16.85 5.68
N LEU A 139 0.51 -15.82 5.07
CA LEU A 139 0.15 -14.43 5.31
C LEU A 139 -1.26 -14.09 4.81
N ILE A 140 -1.72 -14.65 3.69
CA ILE A 140 -3.13 -14.52 3.27
C ILE A 140 -4.05 -15.02 4.38
N LEU A 141 -3.81 -16.23 4.89
CA LEU A 141 -4.67 -16.82 5.91
C LEU A 141 -4.67 -16.01 7.21
N ILE A 142 -3.49 -15.55 7.65
CA ILE A 142 -3.34 -14.76 8.88
C ILE A 142 -4.03 -13.38 8.70
N THR A 143 -3.81 -12.69 7.58
CA THR A 143 -4.39 -11.36 7.33
C THR A 143 -5.91 -11.36 7.12
N LEU A 144 -6.51 -12.53 6.85
CA LEU A 144 -7.96 -12.70 6.81
C LEU A 144 -8.59 -12.82 8.21
N ILE A 145 -7.84 -13.27 9.22
CA ILE A 145 -8.37 -13.50 10.58
C ILE A 145 -9.10 -12.26 11.12
N PRO A 146 -8.54 -11.04 11.06
CA PRO A 146 -9.22 -9.85 11.58
C PRO A 146 -10.57 -9.58 10.91
N ILE A 147 -10.75 -9.95 9.64
CA ILE A 147 -12.00 -9.69 8.91
C ILE A 147 -13.13 -10.57 9.42
N PHE A 148 -12.83 -11.83 9.78
CA PHE A 148 -13.82 -12.76 10.31
C PHE A 148 -13.98 -12.63 11.83
N ALA A 149 -12.94 -12.21 12.55
CA ALA A 149 -12.94 -12.10 14.00
C ALA A 149 -13.51 -10.76 14.51
N ILE A 150 -13.29 -9.65 13.78
CA ILE A 150 -13.71 -8.32 14.21
C ILE A 150 -15.13 -8.05 13.70
N PRO A 151 -16.11 -7.81 14.58
CA PRO A 151 -17.47 -7.45 14.15
C PRO A 151 -17.47 -6.16 13.32
N GLN A 152 -18.31 -6.09 12.28
CA GLN A 152 -18.38 -4.93 11.37
C GLN A 152 -18.48 -3.57 12.09
N LYS A 153 -19.24 -3.52 13.20
CA LYS A 153 -19.39 -2.31 14.05
C LYS A 153 -18.08 -1.78 14.66
N HIS A 154 -17.04 -2.59 14.71
CA HIS A 154 -15.73 -2.26 15.27
C HIS A 154 -14.65 -2.02 14.21
N LEU A 155 -14.93 -2.25 12.92
CA LEU A 155 -13.96 -2.03 11.84
C LEU A 155 -13.47 -0.58 11.80
N GLY A 156 -14.35 0.39 12.02
CA GLY A 156 -13.97 1.80 12.13
C GLY A 156 -12.92 2.03 13.23
N LYS A 157 -13.11 1.45 14.42
CA LYS A 157 -12.15 1.57 15.53
C LYS A 157 -10.83 0.84 15.26
N TRP A 158 -10.88 -0.33 14.61
CA TRP A 158 -9.69 -1.08 14.19
C TRP A 158 -8.81 -0.26 13.25
N THR A 159 -9.41 0.34 12.21
CA THR A 159 -8.66 1.18 11.26
C THR A 159 -8.07 2.43 11.90
N GLN A 160 -8.72 2.99 12.93
CA GLN A 160 -8.15 4.08 13.73
C GLN A 160 -6.93 3.63 14.54
N ALA A 161 -7.01 2.45 15.15
CA ALA A 161 -5.89 1.88 15.89
C ALA A 161 -4.70 1.59 14.96
N CYS A 162 -4.95 1.07 13.76
CA CYS A 162 -3.91 0.84 12.75
C CYS A 162 -3.21 2.14 12.33
N LEU A 163 -3.98 3.21 12.09
CA LEU A 163 -3.44 4.54 11.84
C LEU A 163 -2.57 5.03 13.00
N ALA A 164 -3.04 4.92 14.24
CA ALA A 164 -2.28 5.33 15.42
C ALA A 164 -0.97 4.54 15.57
N ILE A 165 -1.02 3.21 15.41
CA ILE A 165 0.15 2.33 15.46
C ILE A 165 1.16 2.70 14.37
N SER A 166 0.70 2.98 13.15
CA SER A 166 1.60 3.38 12.07
C SER A 166 2.26 4.74 12.32
N VAL A 167 1.50 5.75 12.75
CA VAL A 167 2.06 7.08 13.03
C VAL A 167 3.04 7.03 14.20
N LEU A 168 2.73 6.27 15.25
CA LEU A 168 3.66 6.03 16.36
C LEU A 168 4.90 5.28 15.90
N GLY A 169 4.73 4.26 15.04
CA GLY A 169 5.82 3.52 14.44
C GLY A 169 6.74 4.40 13.62
N PHE A 170 6.20 5.32 12.82
CA PHE A 170 6.96 6.31 12.08
C PHE A 170 7.83 7.13 13.03
N VAL A 171 7.24 7.68 14.10
CA VAL A 171 7.97 8.50 15.08
C VAL A 171 9.08 7.69 15.74
N VAL A 172 8.77 6.48 16.22
CA VAL A 172 9.75 5.61 16.89
C VAL A 172 10.91 5.28 15.95
N VAL A 173 10.63 4.76 14.74
CA VAL A 173 11.70 4.33 13.83
C VAL A 173 12.54 5.53 13.39
N THR A 174 11.91 6.65 13.01
CA THR A 174 12.63 7.85 12.56
C THR A 174 13.53 8.41 13.66
N ILE A 175 13.02 8.53 14.89
CA ILE A 175 13.82 9.03 16.01
C ILE A 175 14.94 8.06 16.34
N THR A 176 14.69 6.74 16.35
CA THR A 176 15.72 5.76 16.67
C THR A 176 16.86 5.78 15.66
N ILE A 177 16.59 5.79 14.35
CA ILE A 177 17.66 5.81 13.35
C ILE A 177 18.49 7.09 13.39
N LEU A 178 17.86 8.24 13.68
CA LEU A 178 18.58 9.50 13.84
C LEU A 178 19.40 9.50 15.14
N ALA A 179 18.78 9.15 16.27
CA ALA A 179 19.43 9.21 17.58
C ALA A 179 20.59 8.22 17.74
N MET A 180 20.55 7.07 17.06
CA MET A 180 21.60 6.05 17.14
C MET A 180 22.70 6.21 16.08
N SER A 181 22.52 7.07 15.07
CA SER A 181 23.53 7.22 14.02
C SER A 181 24.72 8.04 14.48
N ASP A 182 25.93 7.46 14.38
CA ASP A 182 27.21 8.12 14.69
C ASP A 182 27.70 9.12 13.62
N GLY A 183 26.86 9.47 12.65
CA GLY A 183 27.22 10.41 11.59
C GLY A 183 26.10 10.62 10.57
N TYR A 184 26.20 11.71 9.81
CA TYR A 184 25.23 12.08 8.78
C TYR A 184 25.94 12.50 7.49
N ASN A 185 25.34 12.14 6.36
CA ASN A 185 25.79 12.64 5.06
C ASN A 185 25.65 14.17 4.96
N HIS A 186 26.56 14.78 4.22
CA HIS A 186 26.43 16.19 3.87
C HIS A 186 25.18 16.41 2.99
N PRO A 187 24.47 17.56 3.09
CA PRO A 187 23.28 17.85 2.28
C PRO A 187 23.46 17.72 0.76
N SER A 188 24.69 17.82 0.26
CA SER A 188 25.00 17.57 -1.16
C SER A 188 24.70 16.13 -1.61
N PHE A 189 24.63 15.18 -0.67
CA PHE A 189 24.30 13.79 -0.96
C PHE A 189 22.92 13.64 -1.61
N ILE A 190 21.92 14.38 -1.11
CA ILE A 190 20.55 14.32 -1.65
C ILE A 190 20.37 15.14 -2.93
N THR A 191 21.35 15.96 -3.33
CA THR A 191 21.30 16.75 -4.56
C THR A 191 22.12 16.14 -5.70
N THR A 192 22.95 15.14 -5.42
CA THR A 192 23.83 14.51 -6.39
C THR A 192 23.13 13.33 -7.05
N PHE A 193 23.09 13.32 -8.38
CA PHE A 193 22.60 12.17 -9.14
C PHE A 193 23.66 11.08 -9.17
N ASP A 194 23.29 9.86 -8.74
CA ASP A 194 24.14 8.67 -8.78
C ASP A 194 23.31 7.47 -9.22
N GLY A 195 22.85 7.47 -10.47
CA GLY A 195 22.08 6.38 -11.04
C GLY A 195 22.97 5.22 -11.50
N ARG A 196 22.58 3.98 -11.17
CA ARG A 196 23.27 2.74 -11.63
C ARG A 196 22.32 1.79 -12.37
N SER A 197 21.19 2.30 -12.83
CA SER A 197 20.15 1.49 -13.47
C SER A 197 20.46 1.07 -14.91
N GLY A 198 21.48 1.66 -15.54
CA GLY A 198 21.82 1.45 -16.94
C GLY A 198 20.94 2.23 -17.93
N TRP A 199 19.90 2.92 -17.44
CA TRP A 199 19.08 3.82 -18.25
C TRP A 199 19.68 5.24 -18.28
N PRO A 200 19.38 6.04 -19.32
CA PRO A 200 19.71 7.45 -19.32
C PRO A 200 19.10 8.18 -18.12
N ASP A 201 19.82 9.14 -17.55
CA ASP A 201 19.47 9.82 -16.30
C ASP A 201 18.01 10.32 -16.26
N GLY A 202 17.54 10.94 -17.35
CA GLY A 202 16.17 11.43 -17.45
C GLY A 202 15.11 10.32 -17.39
N VAL A 203 15.38 9.17 -18.03
CA VAL A 203 14.49 8.01 -18.01
C VAL A 203 14.48 7.38 -16.62
N ALA A 204 15.66 7.19 -16.03
CA ALA A 204 15.80 6.64 -14.69
C ALA A 204 15.08 7.52 -13.65
N TRP A 205 15.15 8.85 -13.79
CA TRP A 205 14.44 9.78 -12.91
C TRP A 205 12.91 9.65 -13.02
N VAL A 206 12.37 9.52 -14.24
CA VAL A 206 10.93 9.27 -14.46
C VAL A 206 10.51 7.90 -13.90
N MET A 207 11.34 6.87 -14.06
CA MET A 207 11.10 5.55 -13.45
C MET A 207 11.09 5.62 -11.92
N SER A 208 11.94 6.45 -11.31
CA SER A 208 11.93 6.69 -9.86
C SER A 208 10.62 7.34 -9.39
N ILE A 209 10.07 8.30 -10.16
CA ILE A 209 8.74 8.87 -9.87
C ILE A 209 7.68 7.77 -9.91
N GLY A 210 7.67 6.94 -10.97
CA GLY A 210 6.71 5.84 -11.11
C GLY A 210 6.79 4.85 -9.94
N ASN A 211 8.01 4.50 -9.50
CA ASN A 211 8.20 3.66 -8.31
C ASN A 211 7.68 4.33 -7.04
N ALA A 212 7.92 5.64 -6.88
CA ALA A 212 7.48 6.40 -5.72
C ALA A 212 5.96 6.65 -5.67
N MET A 213 5.26 6.57 -6.81
CA MET A 213 3.79 6.62 -6.82
C MET A 213 3.16 5.47 -6.03
N TYR A 214 3.87 4.34 -5.85
CA TYR A 214 3.40 3.23 -5.01
C TYR A 214 3.09 3.67 -3.57
N ALA A 215 3.85 4.62 -3.02
CA ALA A 215 3.65 5.15 -1.67
C ALA A 215 2.30 5.86 -1.50
N PHE A 216 1.68 6.30 -2.59
CA PHE A 216 0.44 7.09 -2.58
C PHE A 216 -0.70 6.40 -3.36
N ALA A 217 -0.53 5.13 -3.71
CA ALA A 217 -1.53 4.35 -4.43
C ALA A 217 -2.77 4.05 -3.57
N SER A 218 -3.88 3.68 -4.21
CA SER A 218 -5.07 3.12 -3.53
C SER A 218 -5.84 4.07 -2.60
N MET A 219 -5.75 5.39 -2.78
CA MET A 219 -6.53 6.35 -1.99
C MET A 219 -8.03 6.33 -2.29
N ASP A 220 -8.44 5.73 -3.40
CA ASP A 220 -9.83 5.50 -3.78
C ASP A 220 -10.54 4.50 -2.85
N ALA A 221 -9.81 3.79 -1.99
CA ALA A 221 -10.33 2.82 -1.02
C ALA A 221 -11.54 3.32 -0.22
N VAL A 222 -11.45 4.58 0.23
CA VAL A 222 -12.49 5.20 1.07
C VAL A 222 -13.80 5.41 0.31
N ILE A 223 -13.79 5.40 -1.02
CA ILE A 223 -15.02 5.46 -1.84
C ILE A 223 -15.81 4.16 -1.69
N HIS A 224 -15.13 3.02 -1.64
CA HIS A 224 -15.77 1.70 -1.61
C HIS A 224 -16.49 1.40 -0.28
N VAL A 225 -16.39 2.32 0.69
CA VAL A 225 -17.10 2.26 1.96
C VAL A 225 -18.13 3.38 2.11
N ALA A 226 -18.45 4.12 1.04
CA ALA A 226 -19.35 5.27 1.05
C ALA A 226 -20.71 4.99 1.69
N GLU A 227 -21.29 3.81 1.43
CA GLU A 227 -22.59 3.38 1.99
C GLU A 227 -22.58 3.17 3.52
N GLU A 228 -21.41 3.10 4.15
CA GLU A 228 -21.23 2.92 5.60
C GLU A 228 -20.77 4.19 6.33
N MET A 229 -20.65 5.31 5.61
CA MET A 229 -20.14 6.57 6.16
C MET A 229 -21.24 7.54 6.56
N HIS A 230 -20.95 8.39 7.56
CA HIS A 230 -21.73 9.58 7.84
C HIS A 230 -21.36 10.70 6.85
N HIS A 231 -22.34 11.22 6.10
CA HIS A 231 -22.17 12.31 5.11
C HIS A 231 -21.06 12.05 4.08
N PRO A 232 -21.16 10.98 3.27
CA PRO A 232 -20.07 10.52 2.40
C PRO A 232 -19.56 11.58 1.41
N GLY A 233 -20.45 12.42 0.85
CA GLY A 233 -20.05 13.49 -0.07
C GLY A 233 -19.09 14.53 0.53
N LYS A 234 -19.06 14.71 1.85
CA LYS A 234 -18.07 15.58 2.53
C LYS A 234 -16.93 14.79 3.15
N ALA A 235 -17.21 13.60 3.67
CA ALA A 235 -16.24 12.82 4.40
C ALA A 235 -15.20 12.14 3.48
N ILE A 236 -15.61 11.66 2.30
CA ILE A 236 -14.70 11.02 1.33
C ILE A 236 -13.62 11.99 0.83
N PRO A 237 -13.96 13.19 0.30
CA PRO A 237 -12.95 14.15 -0.16
C PRO A 237 -11.98 14.57 0.93
N ARG A 238 -12.49 14.78 2.16
CA ARG A 238 -11.67 15.13 3.32
C ARG A 238 -10.70 14.00 3.69
N ALA A 239 -11.19 12.77 3.75
CA ALA A 239 -10.35 11.61 4.07
C ALA A 239 -9.23 11.44 3.05
N MET A 240 -9.53 11.52 1.75
CA MET A 240 -8.51 11.43 0.69
C MET A 240 -7.40 12.47 0.82
N ASN A 241 -7.77 13.75 0.98
CA ASN A 241 -6.80 14.84 1.09
C ASN A 241 -5.98 14.75 2.39
N LEU A 242 -6.62 14.42 3.51
CA LEU A 242 -5.91 14.22 4.78
C LEU A 242 -4.96 13.02 4.71
N THR A 243 -5.34 11.93 4.03
CA THR A 243 -4.45 10.79 3.78
C THR A 243 -3.22 11.20 2.97
N MET A 244 -3.38 12.00 1.89
CA MET A 244 -2.24 12.57 1.15
C MET A 244 -1.32 13.40 2.04
N ILE A 245 -1.90 14.30 2.86
CA ILE A 245 -1.12 15.18 3.75
C ILE A 245 -0.34 14.37 4.77
N ILE A 246 -0.98 13.42 5.46
CA ILE A 246 -0.29 12.57 6.45
C ILE A 246 0.76 11.70 5.73
N GLY A 247 0.45 11.19 4.54
CA GLY A 247 1.38 10.43 3.72
C GLY A 247 2.63 11.24 3.38
N LEU A 248 2.48 12.49 2.95
CA LEU A 248 3.61 13.39 2.65
C LEU A 248 4.42 13.72 3.91
N LEU A 249 3.74 14.08 5.01
CA LEU A 249 4.36 14.46 6.28
C LEU A 249 5.06 13.30 6.99
N THR A 250 4.75 12.05 6.64
CA THR A 250 5.44 10.87 7.18
C THR A 250 6.52 10.37 6.23
N SER A 251 6.23 10.22 4.93
CA SER A 251 7.16 9.62 3.97
C SER A 251 8.37 10.49 3.66
N VAL A 252 8.21 11.81 3.48
CA VAL A 252 9.34 12.69 3.13
C VAL A 252 10.34 12.82 4.29
N PRO A 253 9.93 13.14 5.54
CA PRO A 253 10.87 13.19 6.64
C PRO A 253 11.52 11.83 6.92
N PHE A 254 10.76 10.74 6.79
CA PHE A 254 11.32 9.39 6.97
C PHE A 254 12.40 9.09 5.94
N ILE A 255 12.15 9.37 4.66
CA ILE A 255 13.12 9.06 3.62
C ILE A 255 14.35 9.97 3.69
N LEU A 256 14.17 11.24 4.05
CA LEU A 256 15.29 12.14 4.33
C LEU A 256 16.16 11.59 5.46
N ALA A 257 15.54 11.18 6.57
CA ALA A 257 16.27 10.56 7.68
C ALA A 257 17.06 9.33 7.21
N MET A 258 16.44 8.43 6.44
CA MET A 258 17.13 7.27 5.87
C MET A 258 18.30 7.68 4.97
N MET A 259 18.13 8.67 4.08
CA MET A 259 19.22 9.12 3.20
C MET A 259 20.40 9.72 3.97
N PHE A 260 20.13 10.46 5.05
CA PHE A 260 21.18 11.09 5.84
C PHE A 260 21.98 10.11 6.70
N VAL A 261 21.38 9.00 7.14
CA VAL A 261 22.06 8.00 7.99
C VAL A 261 22.80 6.90 7.20
N ILE A 262 22.62 6.83 5.88
CA ILE A 262 23.36 5.88 5.02
C ILE A 262 24.86 6.17 5.10
N LYS A 263 25.67 5.15 5.36
CA LYS A 263 27.14 5.24 5.38
C LYS A 263 27.76 4.59 4.16
N ASP A 264 27.19 3.47 3.73
CA ASP A 264 27.59 2.73 2.53
C ASP A 264 26.38 2.53 1.62
N LEU A 265 26.30 3.36 0.57
CA LEU A 265 25.21 3.32 -0.39
C LEU A 265 25.21 2.05 -1.24
N ASP A 266 26.38 1.48 -1.53
CA ASP A 266 26.49 0.30 -2.38
C ASP A 266 26.08 -0.96 -1.61
N ALA A 267 26.39 -1.04 -0.32
CA ALA A 267 25.83 -2.06 0.57
C ALA A 267 24.29 -2.02 0.62
N VAL A 268 23.70 -0.81 0.73
CA VAL A 268 22.23 -0.64 0.73
C VAL A 268 21.60 -1.08 -0.59
N ARG A 269 22.26 -0.79 -1.72
CA ARG A 269 21.79 -1.22 -3.06
C ARG A 269 21.88 -2.73 -3.27
N ALA A 270 22.90 -3.37 -2.71
CA ALA A 270 23.12 -4.80 -2.85
C ALA A 270 22.28 -5.64 -1.86
N ALA A 271 21.79 -5.03 -0.77
CA ALA A 271 21.00 -5.71 0.24
C ALA A 271 19.67 -6.21 -0.33
N HIS A 272 19.28 -7.44 0.04
CA HIS A 272 17.96 -7.99 -0.29
C HIS A 272 16.81 -7.14 0.29
N LEU A 273 17.05 -6.55 1.46
CA LEU A 273 16.11 -5.63 2.11
C LEU A 273 16.83 -4.32 2.46
N PRO A 274 16.84 -3.34 1.53
CA PRO A 274 17.57 -2.08 1.69
C PRO A 274 17.21 -1.32 2.96
N SER A 275 15.95 -1.34 3.40
CA SER A 275 15.54 -0.68 4.65
C SER A 275 16.24 -1.25 5.89
N LEU A 276 16.37 -2.57 5.95
CA LEU A 276 17.00 -3.26 7.07
C LEU A 276 18.50 -2.97 7.12
N GLU A 277 19.15 -2.87 5.96
CA GLU A 277 20.55 -2.48 5.87
C GLU A 277 20.76 -1.03 6.35
N VAL A 278 19.90 -0.09 5.96
CA VAL A 278 19.94 1.29 6.48
C VAL A 278 19.79 1.31 8.00
N PHE A 279 18.84 0.54 8.55
CA PHE A 279 18.66 0.44 10.00
C PHE A 279 19.89 -0.16 10.69
N HIS A 280 20.57 -1.10 10.05
CA HIS A 280 21.81 -1.67 10.57
C HIS A 280 22.95 -0.65 10.57
N GLN A 281 23.14 0.10 9.48
CA GLN A 281 24.16 1.15 9.39
C GLN A 281 23.94 2.28 10.40
N ALA A 282 22.67 2.64 10.62
CA ALA A 282 22.28 3.66 11.60
C ALA A 282 22.49 3.18 13.04
N THR A 283 22.05 1.96 13.38
CA THR A 283 22.06 1.49 14.78
C THR A 283 23.35 0.80 15.21
N GLY A 284 24.18 0.35 14.27
CA GLY A 284 25.36 -0.48 14.52
C GLY A 284 25.05 -1.87 15.12
N SER A 285 23.78 -2.22 15.31
CA SER A 285 23.36 -3.44 16.00
C SER A 285 22.34 -4.23 15.18
N LYS A 286 22.64 -5.52 14.95
CA LYS A 286 21.74 -6.41 14.21
C LYS A 286 20.39 -6.57 14.91
N SER A 287 20.37 -6.67 16.24
CA SER A 287 19.12 -6.85 17.00
C SER A 287 18.25 -5.60 16.98
N ALA A 288 18.84 -4.42 17.08
CA ALA A 288 18.11 -3.15 16.97
C ALA A 288 17.50 -2.99 15.56
N ALA A 289 18.29 -3.24 14.51
CA ALA A 289 17.82 -3.18 13.13
C ALA A 289 16.66 -4.16 12.87
N LEU A 290 16.77 -5.40 13.35
CA LEU A 290 15.70 -6.39 13.26
C LEU A 290 14.46 -5.98 14.06
N GLY A 291 14.61 -5.36 15.22
CA GLY A 291 13.51 -4.83 16.01
C GLY A 291 12.72 -3.75 15.27
N LEU A 292 13.43 -2.79 14.67
CA LEU A 292 12.83 -1.74 13.83
C LEU A 292 12.15 -2.33 12.59
N GLN A 293 12.80 -3.26 11.90
CA GLN A 293 12.21 -3.89 10.72
C GLN A 293 10.99 -4.76 11.07
N SER A 294 11.01 -5.45 12.21
CA SER A 294 9.86 -6.21 12.72
C SER A 294 8.65 -5.30 12.95
N LEU A 295 8.88 -4.09 13.47
CA LEU A 295 7.81 -3.10 13.65
C LEU A 295 7.18 -2.71 12.31
N LEU A 296 7.98 -2.49 11.26
CA LEU A 296 7.47 -2.22 9.91
C LEU A 296 6.62 -3.39 9.38
N VAL A 297 7.06 -4.63 9.58
CA VAL A 297 6.31 -5.84 9.18
C VAL A 297 4.97 -5.92 9.92
N VAL A 298 4.95 -5.67 11.23
CA VAL A 298 3.70 -5.65 12.01
C VAL A 298 2.75 -4.56 11.49
N ILE A 299 3.27 -3.36 11.22
CA ILE A 299 2.45 -2.27 10.69
C ILE A 299 1.86 -2.68 9.32
N PHE A 300 2.68 -3.19 8.40
CA PHE A 300 2.20 -3.69 7.11
C PHE A 300 1.12 -4.77 7.27
N TYR A 301 1.30 -5.70 8.21
CA TYR A 301 0.30 -6.72 8.49
C TYR A 301 -1.05 -6.09 8.91
N THR A 302 -1.03 -5.07 9.78
CA THR A 302 -2.26 -4.37 10.19
C THR A 302 -2.99 -3.64 9.07
N CYS A 303 -2.29 -3.32 7.97
CA CYS A 303 -2.84 -2.68 6.78
C CYS A 303 -3.67 -3.64 5.91
N MET A 304 -3.27 -4.92 5.85
CA MET A 304 -3.83 -5.92 4.93
C MET A 304 -5.34 -6.16 5.08
N PRO A 305 -5.93 -6.24 6.30
CA PRO A 305 -7.38 -6.35 6.46
C PRO A 305 -8.16 -5.25 5.73
N SER A 306 -7.63 -4.02 5.68
CA SER A 306 -8.27 -2.90 4.98
C SER A 306 -8.31 -3.11 3.47
N GLN A 307 -7.27 -3.71 2.87
CA GLN A 307 -7.25 -4.04 1.44
C GLN A 307 -8.29 -5.12 1.09
N TRP A 308 -8.40 -6.15 1.92
CA TRP A 308 -9.41 -7.20 1.73
C TRP A 308 -10.85 -6.68 1.86
N ILE A 309 -11.09 -5.74 2.80
CA ILE A 309 -12.37 -5.05 2.95
C ILE A 309 -12.70 -4.31 1.65
N THR A 310 -11.75 -3.56 1.10
CA THR A 310 -11.94 -2.81 -0.14
C THR A 310 -12.18 -3.74 -1.33
N CYS A 311 -11.36 -4.78 -1.51
CA CYS A 311 -11.52 -5.76 -2.57
C CYS A 311 -12.91 -6.41 -2.53
N GLY A 312 -13.34 -6.86 -1.35
CA GLY A 312 -14.65 -7.49 -1.17
C GLY A 312 -15.79 -6.54 -1.53
N ARG A 313 -15.73 -5.29 -1.05
CA ARG A 313 -16.78 -4.27 -1.25
C ARG A 313 -16.88 -3.79 -2.69
N LEU A 314 -15.75 -3.50 -3.33
CA LEU A 314 -15.70 -3.10 -4.74
C LEU A 314 -16.23 -4.22 -5.64
N THR A 315 -15.73 -5.44 -5.45
CA THR A 315 -16.16 -6.61 -6.22
C THR A 315 -17.66 -6.89 -6.03
N TRP A 316 -18.16 -6.73 -4.80
CA TRP A 316 -19.58 -6.86 -4.50
C TRP A 316 -20.43 -5.77 -5.18
N ALA A 317 -20.01 -4.50 -5.11
CA ALA A 317 -20.71 -3.40 -5.76
C ALA A 317 -20.77 -3.60 -7.28
N PHE A 318 -19.65 -4.00 -7.90
CA PHE A 318 -19.60 -4.29 -9.33
C PHE A 318 -20.50 -5.48 -9.70
N SER A 319 -20.55 -6.52 -8.86
CA SER A 319 -21.47 -7.64 -9.04
C SER A 319 -22.94 -7.24 -8.90
N ARG A 320 -23.27 -6.36 -7.94
CA ARG A 320 -24.65 -5.86 -7.76
C ARG A 320 -25.16 -5.20 -9.04
N ASP A 321 -24.28 -4.54 -9.76
CA ASP A 321 -24.58 -3.86 -11.03
C ASP A 321 -24.43 -4.79 -12.26
N ARG A 322 -24.40 -6.12 -12.05
CA ARG A 322 -24.27 -7.18 -13.08
C ARG A 322 -22.96 -7.13 -13.88
N GLY A 323 -21.89 -6.63 -13.27
CA GLY A 323 -20.55 -6.57 -13.88
C GLY A 323 -19.79 -7.90 -13.89
N LEU A 324 -20.18 -8.88 -13.09
CA LEU A 324 -19.54 -10.21 -13.03
C LEU A 324 -20.46 -11.32 -13.58
N PRO A 325 -19.88 -12.39 -14.16
CA PRO A 325 -20.63 -13.60 -14.44
C PRO A 325 -21.21 -14.18 -13.15
N TYR A 326 -22.42 -14.74 -13.22
CA TYR A 326 -23.17 -15.22 -12.04
C TYR A 326 -23.37 -14.15 -10.96
N SER A 327 -23.63 -12.90 -11.37
CA SER A 327 -23.80 -11.73 -10.49
C SER A 327 -24.73 -11.95 -9.30
N ASN A 328 -25.77 -12.77 -9.45
CA ASN A 328 -26.73 -13.08 -8.38
C ASN A 328 -26.11 -13.90 -7.24
N TYR A 329 -25.08 -14.70 -7.53
CA TYR A 329 -24.36 -15.46 -6.52
C TYR A 329 -23.42 -14.56 -5.70
N TRP A 330 -22.70 -13.66 -6.37
CA TRP A 330 -21.69 -12.80 -5.74
C TRP A 330 -22.30 -11.58 -5.03
N ASN A 331 -23.46 -11.07 -5.48
CA ASN A 331 -24.18 -9.98 -4.84
C ASN A 331 -24.92 -10.44 -3.57
N HIS A 332 -24.17 -10.93 -2.58
CA HIS A 332 -24.72 -11.39 -1.30
C HIS A 332 -23.87 -10.89 -0.13
N ILE A 333 -24.53 -10.27 0.85
CA ILE A 333 -23.91 -9.86 2.12
C ILE A 333 -24.33 -10.87 3.18
N SER A 334 -23.35 -11.39 3.94
CA SER A 334 -23.62 -12.31 5.04
C SER A 334 -24.45 -11.62 6.14
N PRO A 335 -25.62 -12.15 6.54
CA PRO A 335 -26.43 -11.54 7.60
C PRO A 335 -25.74 -11.54 8.97
N SER A 336 -24.92 -12.55 9.27
CA SER A 336 -24.23 -12.70 10.56
C SER A 336 -23.00 -11.80 10.67
N LEU A 337 -22.24 -11.66 9.57
CA LEU A 337 -20.97 -10.93 9.55
C LEU A 337 -21.10 -9.50 9.00
N GLY A 338 -22.15 -9.22 8.22
CA GLY A 338 -22.45 -7.90 7.69
C GLY A 338 -21.55 -7.43 6.53
N PHE A 339 -20.71 -8.31 5.99
CA PHE A 339 -19.82 -8.01 4.86
C PHE A 339 -19.93 -9.06 3.73
N PRO A 340 -19.45 -8.76 2.49
CA PRO A 340 -19.63 -9.64 1.34
C PRO A 340 -18.57 -10.76 1.30
N VAL A 341 -18.76 -11.80 2.11
CA VAL A 341 -17.83 -12.92 2.26
C VAL A 341 -17.47 -13.58 0.92
N ARG A 342 -18.45 -13.79 0.04
CA ARG A 342 -18.25 -14.51 -1.23
C ARG A 342 -17.27 -13.79 -2.16
N THR A 343 -17.38 -12.46 -2.26
CA THR A 343 -16.49 -11.68 -3.12
C THR A 343 -15.11 -11.46 -2.49
N THR A 344 -15.02 -11.38 -1.16
CA THR A 344 -13.71 -11.41 -0.47
C THR A 344 -13.00 -12.75 -0.69
N LEU A 345 -13.71 -13.88 -0.62
CA LEU A 345 -13.11 -15.18 -0.91
C LEU A 345 -12.73 -15.34 -2.39
N LEU A 346 -13.47 -14.71 -3.31
CA LEU A 346 -13.08 -14.65 -4.71
C LEU A 346 -11.75 -13.91 -4.91
N SER A 347 -11.56 -12.76 -4.25
CA SER A 347 -10.28 -12.05 -4.31
C SER A 347 -9.14 -12.85 -3.67
N VAL A 348 -9.41 -13.59 -2.59
CA VAL A 348 -8.44 -14.51 -1.96
C VAL A 348 -8.03 -15.62 -2.93
N GLY A 349 -9.01 -16.25 -3.59
CA GLY A 349 -8.74 -17.28 -4.59
C GLY A 349 -7.86 -16.77 -5.73
N PHE A 350 -8.16 -15.57 -6.23
CA PHE A 350 -7.29 -14.91 -7.21
C PHE A 350 -5.88 -14.69 -6.67
N CYS A 351 -5.73 -14.17 -5.45
CA CYS A 351 -4.42 -13.92 -4.86
C CYS A 351 -3.59 -15.20 -4.71
N ILE A 352 -4.20 -16.32 -4.29
CA ILE A 352 -3.52 -17.62 -4.16
C ILE A 352 -3.02 -18.12 -5.52
N ILE A 353 -3.84 -17.98 -6.57
CA ILE A 353 -3.49 -18.36 -7.94
C ILE A 353 -2.38 -17.45 -8.48
N TYR A 354 -2.51 -16.14 -8.28
CA TYR A 354 -1.52 -15.15 -8.71
C TYR A 354 -0.18 -15.40 -8.02
N GLY A 355 -0.18 -15.78 -6.73
CA GLY A 355 1.02 -16.16 -5.99
C GLY A 355 1.78 -17.35 -6.59
N LEU A 356 1.15 -18.22 -7.39
CA LEU A 356 1.87 -19.31 -8.09
C LEU A 356 2.96 -18.77 -9.03
N LEU A 357 2.91 -17.50 -9.41
CA LEU A 357 3.98 -16.85 -10.17
C LEU A 357 5.34 -16.89 -9.44
N TYR A 358 5.36 -16.95 -8.09
CA TYR A 358 6.59 -17.22 -7.34
C TYR A 358 7.25 -18.54 -7.75
N MET A 359 6.44 -19.56 -8.06
CA MET A 359 6.93 -20.87 -8.50
C MET A 359 7.38 -20.84 -9.98
N ALA A 360 6.75 -20.01 -10.80
CA ALA A 360 6.97 -19.96 -12.24
C ALA A 360 8.16 -19.08 -12.66
N SER A 361 8.51 -18.06 -11.88
CA SER A 361 9.56 -17.11 -12.24
C SER A 361 10.31 -16.61 -11.00
N SER A 362 11.65 -16.68 -11.07
CA SER A 362 12.54 -16.10 -10.07
C SER A 362 12.61 -14.58 -10.10
N GLN A 363 12.01 -13.92 -11.09
CA GLN A 363 11.98 -12.46 -11.23
C GLN A 363 10.58 -11.85 -11.07
N ALA A 364 9.54 -12.66 -10.82
CA ALA A 364 8.17 -12.14 -10.80
C ALA A 364 7.87 -11.21 -9.60
N PHE A 365 8.72 -11.19 -8.57
CA PHE A 365 8.48 -10.45 -7.32
C PHE A 365 9.74 -10.00 -6.60
#